data_AF-A0A1C5F5V6-F1
#
_entry.id   AF-A0A1C5F5V6-F1
#
_cell.length_a   1.000
_cell.length_b   1.000
_cell.length_c   1.000
_cell.angle_alpha   90.00
_cell.angle_beta   90.00
_cell.angle_gamma   90.00
#
_symmetry.space_group_name_H-M   'P 1'
#
loop_
_entity.id
_entity.type
_entity.pdbx_description
1 polymer ?
#
loop_
_entity_poly.entity_id
_entity_poly.type
_entity_poly.pdbx_seq_one_letter_code
_entity_poly.pdbx_strand_id
1 'polypeptide(L)'
;MTWRRAQMVLLSAQSMPVVKIAEVTFTSADRVRDVIHNFNTDGFASLYPKYRGGRPETFTLPERREIKRSPSPSQSSTICPSRPGVWSSWPTSW
;
A
#
# COMPACT_ATOMS: atom_id res chain seq x y z
N MET A 1 -0.93 -4.97 9.76
CA MET A 1 0.12 -3.92 9.91
C MET A 1 0.18 -3.40 11.35
N THR A 2 0.58 -4.26 12.30
CA THR A 2 0.77 -3.87 13.71
C THR A 2 2.14 -3.22 13.92
N TRP A 3 3.17 -3.70 13.21
CA TRP A 3 4.56 -3.29 13.44
C TRP A 3 4.82 -1.80 13.20
N ARG A 4 4.25 -1.19 12.14
CA ARG A 4 4.44 0.25 11.85
C ARG A 4 3.86 1.15 12.94
N ARG A 5 2.68 0.82 13.50
CA ARG A 5 2.07 1.60 14.58
C ARG A 5 2.88 1.45 15.88
N ALA A 6 3.36 0.23 16.16
CA ALA A 6 4.26 -0.01 17.28
C ALA A 6 5.59 0.76 17.15
N GLN A 7 6.16 0.83 15.94
CA GLN A 7 7.37 1.59 15.67
C GLN A 7 7.20 3.08 15.98
N MET A 8 6.06 3.68 15.59
CA MET A 8 5.76 5.10 15.91
C MET A 8 5.72 5.33 17.43
N VAL A 9 5.08 4.44 18.18
CA VAL A 9 4.98 4.53 19.65
C VAL A 9 6.35 4.38 20.29
N LEU A 10 7.18 3.42 19.83
CA LEU A 10 8.52 3.21 20.35
C LEU A 10 9.42 4.44 20.14
N LEU A 11 9.39 5.05 18.95
CA LEU A 11 10.18 6.25 18.67
C LEU A 11 9.72 7.46 19.49
N SER A 12 8.41 7.56 19.74
CA SER A 12 7.86 8.58 20.65
C SER A 12 8.35 8.38 22.09
N ALA A 13 8.46 7.14 22.56
CA ALA A 13 8.99 6.83 23.90
C ALA A 13 10.48 7.21 24.02
N GLN A 14 11.22 7.24 22.91
CA GLN A 14 12.59 7.74 22.83
C GLN A 14 12.67 9.28 22.75
N SER A 15 11.56 9.99 23.01
CA SER A 15 11.46 11.46 22.94
C SER A 15 11.79 12.05 21.55
N MET A 16 11.57 11.27 20.48
CA MET A 16 11.77 11.76 19.12
C MET A 16 10.62 12.69 18.71
N PRO A 17 10.88 13.85 18.07
CA PRO A 17 9.81 14.75 17.65
C PRO A 17 8.95 14.13 16.56
N VAL A 18 7.65 14.41 16.58
CA VAL A 18 6.63 13.84 15.68
C VAL A 18 6.98 13.99 14.20
N VAL A 19 7.55 15.14 13.79
CA VAL A 19 7.96 15.39 12.41
C VAL A 19 9.04 14.39 11.96
N LYS A 20 10.04 14.14 12.80
CA LYS A 20 11.11 13.17 12.52
C LYS A 20 10.62 11.73 12.53
N ILE A 21 9.65 11.41 13.40
CA ILE A 21 8.99 10.10 13.40
C ILE A 21 8.24 9.88 12.07
N ALA A 22 7.57 10.91 11.54
CA ALA A 22 6.85 10.85 10.28
C ALA A 22 7.79 10.56 9.09
N GLU A 23 8.96 11.19 9.08
CA GLU A 23 10.03 10.93 8.10
C GLU A 23 10.52 9.47 8.17
N VAL A 24 10.89 8.99 9.37
CA VAL A 24 11.44 7.63 9.57
C VAL A 24 10.41 6.54 9.25
N THR A 25 9.13 6.79 9.54
CA THR A 25 8.06 5.81 9.33
C THR A 25 7.33 5.95 8.00
N PHE A 26 7.79 6.89 7.14
CA PHE A 26 7.21 7.20 5.83
C PHE A 26 5.68 7.38 5.89
N THR A 27 5.23 8.26 6.78
CA THR A 27 3.81 8.56 7.00
C THR A 27 3.60 10.07 7.21
N SER A 28 2.34 10.51 7.40
CA SER A 28 2.06 11.91 7.73
C SER A 28 2.22 12.17 9.24
N ALA A 29 2.63 13.40 9.59
CA ALA A 29 2.73 13.80 11.00
C ALA A 29 1.39 13.67 11.73
N ASP A 30 0.27 13.95 11.07
CA ASP A 30 -1.08 13.77 11.64
C ASP A 30 -1.35 12.32 11.99
N ARG A 31 -0.94 11.39 11.11
CA ARG A 31 -1.07 9.96 11.39
C ARG A 31 -0.28 9.54 12.63
N VAL A 32 0.92 10.09 12.83
CA VAL A 32 1.73 9.83 14.02
C VAL A 32 1.03 10.35 15.28
N ARG A 33 0.48 11.58 15.24
CA ARG A 33 -0.29 12.15 16.36
C ARG A 33 -1.49 11.28 16.73
N ASP A 34 -2.26 10.84 15.73
CA ASP A 34 -3.40 9.95 15.94
C ASP A 34 -2.97 8.64 16.60
N VAL A 35 -1.87 8.04 16.16
CA VAL A 35 -1.39 6.77 16.72
C VAL A 35 -0.96 6.94 18.17
N ILE A 36 -0.19 7.99 18.49
CA ILE A 36 0.26 8.26 19.87
C ILE A 36 -0.94 8.56 20.76
N HIS A 37 -1.88 9.38 20.29
CA HIS A 37 -3.08 9.71 21.05
C HIS A 37 -3.93 8.46 21.33
N ASN A 38 -4.23 7.66 20.30
CA ASN A 38 -4.97 6.41 20.47
C ASN A 38 -4.25 5.41 21.37
N PHE A 39 -2.91 5.38 21.36
CA PHE A 39 -2.14 4.53 22.25
C PHE A 39 -2.24 4.99 23.71
N ASN A 40 -2.20 6.30 23.95
CA ASN A 40 -2.36 6.84 25.29
C ASN A 40 -3.78 6.66 25.85
N THR A 41 -4.80 6.52 24.98
CA THR A 41 -6.19 6.25 25.42
C THR A 41 -6.49 4.75 25.56
N ASP A 42 -6.15 3.95 24.55
CA ASP A 42 -6.60 2.54 24.42
C ASP A 42 -5.47 1.53 24.68
N GLY A 43 -4.23 1.98 24.93
CA GLY A 43 -3.06 1.13 25.13
C GLY A 43 -2.73 0.25 23.92
N PHE A 44 -2.30 -0.98 24.17
CA PHE A 44 -1.92 -1.94 23.11
C PHE A 44 -3.09 -2.31 22.18
N ALA A 45 -4.34 -2.19 22.63
CA ALA A 45 -5.50 -2.44 21.77
C ALA A 45 -5.55 -1.45 20.58
N SER A 46 -5.01 -0.24 20.76
CA SER A 46 -4.91 0.76 19.70
C SER A 46 -4.04 0.31 18.53
N LEU A 47 -3.05 -0.58 18.74
CA LEU A 47 -2.08 -0.98 17.72
C LEU A 47 -2.72 -1.83 16.62
N TYR A 48 -3.79 -2.54 16.96
CA TYR A 48 -4.52 -3.37 16.02
C TYR A 48 -5.47 -2.48 15.20
N PRO A 49 -5.48 -2.61 13.86
CA PRO A 49 -6.50 -1.96 13.05
C PRO A 49 -7.89 -2.43 13.50
N LYS A 50 -8.78 -1.49 13.81
CA LYS A 50 -10.20 -1.78 14.08
C LYS A 50 -10.89 -2.02 12.73
N TYR A 51 -10.60 -3.17 12.11
CA TYR A 51 -11.26 -3.56 10.87
C TYR A 51 -12.71 -3.90 11.17
N ARG A 52 -13.62 -2.98 10.84
CA ARG A 52 -15.03 -3.30 10.67
C ARG A 52 -15.16 -3.77 9.23
N GLY A 53 -15.71 -4.97 9.02
CA GLY A 53 -15.81 -5.61 7.71
C GLY A 53 -16.08 -4.63 6.58
N GLY A 54 -15.31 -4.73 5.49
CA GLY A 54 -15.46 -3.86 4.34
C GLY A 54 -16.78 -4.07 3.60
N ARG A 55 -16.97 -3.33 2.51
CA ARG A 55 -18.05 -3.57 1.56
C ARG A 55 -18.06 -5.06 1.18
N PRO A 56 -19.22 -5.75 1.19
CA PRO A 56 -19.32 -7.14 0.80
C PRO A 56 -18.62 -7.40 -0.54
N GLU A 57 -18.01 -8.58 -0.66
CA GLU A 57 -17.27 -8.96 -1.87
C GLU A 57 -18.18 -8.83 -3.10
N THR A 58 -17.75 -8.04 -4.08
CA THR A 58 -18.51 -7.86 -5.35
C THR A 58 -18.24 -8.99 -6.34
N PHE A 59 -17.08 -9.62 -6.23
CA PHE A 59 -16.64 -10.68 -7.13
C PHE A 59 -16.45 -11.97 -6.36
N THR A 60 -16.98 -13.05 -6.91
CA THR A 60 -16.76 -14.39 -6.36
C THR A 60 -15.33 -14.87 -6.64
N LEU A 61 -14.83 -15.82 -5.85
CA LEU A 61 -13.52 -16.44 -6.10
C LEU A 61 -13.32 -16.98 -7.54
N PRO A 62 -14.27 -17.68 -8.18
CA PRO A 62 -14.11 -18.10 -9.56
C PRO A 62 -14.03 -16.93 -10.53
N GLU A 63 -14.82 -15.88 -10.32
CA GLU A 63 -14.80 -14.67 -11.15
C GLU A 63 -13.47 -13.91 -11.05
N ARG A 64 -12.89 -13.82 -9.85
CA ARG A 64 -11.53 -13.29 -9.67
C ARG A 64 -10.47 -14.11 -10.39
N ARG A 65 -10.63 -15.44 -10.46
CA ARG A 65 -9.68 -16.31 -11.18
C ARG A 65 -9.74 -16.05 -12.67
N GLU A 66 -10.91 -15.80 -13.23
CA GLU A 66 -11.07 -15.48 -14.64
C GLU A 66 -10.48 -14.11 -14.98
N ILE A 67 -10.71 -13.09 -14.14
CA ILE A 67 -10.09 -11.76 -14.32
C ILE A 67 -8.56 -11.83 -14.18
N LYS A 68 -8.05 -12.64 -13.24
CA LYS A 68 -6.61 -12.84 -13.04
C LYS A 68 -5.98 -13.75 -14.11
N ARG A 69 -6.79 -14.49 -14.87
CA ARG A 69 -6.32 -15.31 -15.98
C ARG A 69 -5.87 -14.38 -17.09
N SER A 70 -4.66 -13.85 -16.94
CA SER A 70 -3.95 -13.20 -18.00
C SER A 70 -3.97 -14.16 -19.18
N PRO A 71 -4.44 -13.75 -20.37
CA PRO A 71 -4.22 -14.59 -21.54
C PRO A 71 -2.70 -14.74 -21.63
N SER A 72 -2.21 -15.98 -21.63
CA SER A 72 -0.85 -16.24 -22.06
C SER A 72 -0.69 -15.53 -23.39
N PRO A 73 0.39 -14.76 -23.63
CA PRO A 73 0.58 -14.09 -24.90
C PRO A 73 0.39 -15.15 -25.98
N SER A 74 -0.67 -15.01 -26.79
CA SER A 74 -0.87 -15.93 -27.88
C SER A 74 0.39 -15.79 -28.73
N GLN A 75 1.09 -16.89 -28.99
CA GLN A 75 2.10 -16.89 -30.01
C GLN A 75 1.36 -16.79 -31.35
N SER A 76 0.80 -15.62 -31.66
CA SER A 76 0.39 -15.29 -33.02
C SER A 76 1.68 -15.06 -33.80
N SER A 77 2.28 -16.16 -34.24
CA SER A 77 3.42 -16.18 -35.15
C SER A 77 2.97 -15.73 -36.53
N THR A 78 2.56 -14.47 -36.70
CA THR A 78 2.39 -13.87 -38.02
C THR A 78 2.55 -12.35 -37.90
N ILE A 79 3.75 -11.90 -38.25
CA ILE A 79 4.12 -10.55 -38.71
C ILE A 79 4.22 -9.47 -37.61
N CYS A 80 5.39 -9.43 -36.96
CA CYS A 80 6.01 -8.17 -36.56
C CYS A 80 7.41 -8.14 -37.18
N PRO A 81 7.70 -7.30 -38.19
CA PRO A 81 9.06 -7.18 -38.70
C PRO A 81 9.92 -6.53 -37.62
N SER A 82 10.86 -7.31 -37.10
CA SER A 82 11.93 -6.89 -36.22
C SER A 82 12.75 -5.79 -36.88
N ARG A 83 12.50 -4.53 -36.51
CA ARG A 83 13.40 -3.40 -36.78
C ARG A 83 13.95 -2.92 -35.44
N PRO A 84 15.28 -2.92 -35.20
CA PRO A 84 15.83 -2.44 -33.95
C PRO A 84 15.80 -0.92 -33.93
N GLY A 85 15.24 -0.35 -32.86
CA GLY A 85 15.27 1.08 -32.57
C GLY A 85 14.04 1.82 -33.10
N VAL A 86 13.12 2.10 -32.17
CA VAL A 86 12.19 3.23 -32.07
C VAL A 86 10.98 2.73 -31.28
N TRP A 87 11.03 2.92 -29.97
CA TRP A 87 9.81 2.91 -29.15
C TRP A 87 9.29 4.35 -29.19
N SER A 88 8.33 4.61 -30.07
CA SER A 88 7.69 5.92 -30.17
C SER A 88 6.86 6.18 -28.92
N SER A 89 7.46 6.95 -28.01
CA SER A 89 6.83 7.88 -27.06
C SER A 89 5.57 7.39 -26.33
N TRP A 90 5.77 6.92 -25.10
CA TRP A 90 4.77 7.11 -24.05
C TRP A 90 4.61 8.63 -23.80
N PRO A 91 3.39 9.16 -23.60
CA PRO A 91 3.22 10.58 -23.33
C PRO A 91 3.76 10.90 -21.93
N THR A 92 4.94 11.49 -21.87
CA THR A 92 5.49 12.07 -20.64
C THR A 92 4.88 13.46 -20.43
N SER A 93 3.63 13.50 -19.98
CA SER A 93 3.07 14.67 -19.30
C SER A 93 1.91 14.23 -18.42
N TRP A 94 2.03 14.59 -17.14
CA TRP A 94 1.02 14.44 -16.11
C TRP A 94 -0.15 15.39 -16.31
#